data_AF-A0A9Q9MAP5-F1
#
_entry.id   AF-A0A9Q9MAP5-F1
#
_cell.length_a   1.000
_cell.length_b   1.000
_cell.length_c   1.000
_cell.angle_alpha   90.00
_cell.angle_beta   90.00
_cell.angle_gamma   90.00
#
_symmetry.space_group_name_H-M   'P 1'
#
loop_
_entity.id
_entity.type
_entity.pdbx_description
1 polymer ?
#
loop_
_entity_poly.entity_id
_entity_poly.type
_entity_poly.pdbx_seq_one_letter_code
_entity_poly.pdbx_strand_id
1 'polypeptide(L)'
;MGRTGWLLVLVVLLVVAGASVGHLLGRRGDTRELTGVIGSQMTAFFADPAVRQALADHGVRLRLDPAGSRRMADLDLGGYDFAFPGSAPAAAEITRRRPAVGAPVAVFTSPLAVASFTPVVDLLQTAGLARRVTGGHWTLDLKAFVAANQRGLRWDQIPGNATFPVRQAVLVATTRPADSNSAALFAALLNQVTGGDLAAVTKAFADQGAVDTTTGEPFESWLRRGKDFAPLLLIYEAQFLERYPAPGAGADRIVLYPAPTILSEHTVVPFTTAGADLAHLLATDPQLQRLAAAHGFRTAGAPGAPGVVALGATDTIPSPDEPTLHALLAALEERLT
;
A
#
# COMPACT_ATOMS: atom_id res chain seq x y z
N MET A 1 -9.04 -44.56 -56.03
CA MET A 1 -8.70 -44.71 -54.60
C MET A 1 -9.81 -45.49 -53.92
N GLY A 2 -9.51 -46.66 -53.35
CA GLY A 2 -10.50 -47.58 -52.79
C GLY A 2 -11.15 -47.05 -51.50
N ARG A 3 -12.33 -47.58 -51.14
CA ARG A 3 -13.10 -47.23 -49.92
C ARG A 3 -12.26 -47.25 -48.64
N THR A 4 -11.20 -48.04 -48.60
CA THR A 4 -10.20 -48.12 -47.53
C THR A 4 -9.31 -46.87 -47.41
N GLY A 5 -9.02 -46.16 -48.51
CA GLY A 5 -8.24 -44.92 -48.48
C GLY A 5 -8.98 -43.75 -47.83
N TRP A 6 -10.29 -43.67 -48.02
CA TRP A 6 -11.14 -42.64 -47.41
C TRP A 6 -11.30 -42.84 -45.90
N LEU A 7 -11.40 -44.09 -45.43
CA LEU A 7 -11.47 -44.42 -44.01
C LEU A 7 -10.18 -44.03 -43.27
N LEU A 8 -9.01 -44.26 -43.88
CA LEU A 8 -7.72 -43.87 -43.31
C LEU A 8 -7.58 -42.35 -43.17
N VAL A 9 -7.99 -41.59 -44.19
CA VAL A 9 -7.97 -40.11 -44.13
C VAL A 9 -8.91 -39.58 -43.05
N LEU A 10 -10.08 -40.19 -42.88
CA LEU A 10 -11.08 -39.77 -41.89
C LEU A 10 -10.63 -40.08 -40.45
N VAL A 11 -9.97 -41.23 -40.24
CA VAL A 11 -9.35 -41.58 -38.95
C VAL A 11 -8.20 -40.64 -38.61
N VAL A 12 -7.33 -40.32 -39.59
CA VAL A 12 -6.23 -39.36 -39.36
C VAL A 12 -6.76 -37.96 -39.05
N LEU A 13 -7.80 -37.49 -39.75
CA LEU A 13 -8.45 -36.21 -39.45
C LEU A 13 -9.10 -36.18 -38.06
N LEU A 14 -9.74 -37.28 -37.63
CA LEU A 14 -10.30 -37.38 -36.28
C LEU A 14 -9.23 -37.44 -35.19
N VAL A 15 -8.09 -38.09 -35.44
CA VAL A 15 -6.96 -38.13 -34.51
C VAL A 15 -6.28 -36.77 -34.44
N VAL A 16 -6.10 -36.08 -35.56
CA VAL A 16 -5.53 -34.71 -35.58
C VAL A 16 -6.49 -33.71 -34.95
N ALA A 17 -7.80 -33.77 -35.24
CA ALA A 17 -8.80 -32.92 -34.60
C ALA A 17 -8.92 -33.22 -33.10
N GLY A 18 -8.90 -34.50 -32.70
CA GLY A 18 -8.87 -34.93 -31.31
C GLY A 18 -7.60 -34.52 -30.57
N ALA A 19 -6.44 -34.55 -31.24
CA ALA A 19 -5.17 -34.06 -30.70
C ALA A 19 -5.13 -32.52 -30.62
N SER A 20 -5.77 -31.82 -31.55
CA SER A 20 -5.89 -30.35 -31.55
C SER A 20 -6.81 -29.88 -30.43
N VAL A 21 -7.96 -30.55 -30.25
CA VAL A 21 -8.91 -30.32 -29.17
C VAL A 21 -8.32 -30.76 -27.82
N GLY A 22 -7.52 -31.83 -27.79
CA GLY A 22 -6.74 -32.27 -26.63
C GLY A 22 -5.58 -31.33 -26.27
N HIS A 23 -4.99 -30.62 -27.23
CA HIS A 23 -3.97 -29.59 -26.95
C HIS A 23 -4.60 -28.25 -26.50
N LEU A 24 -5.82 -27.95 -26.97
CA LEU A 24 -6.63 -26.81 -26.50
C LEU A 24 -7.30 -27.07 -25.13
N LEU A 25 -7.61 -28.33 -24.79
CA LEU A 25 -8.19 -28.72 -23.49
C LEU A 25 -7.14 -29.28 -22.50
N GLY A 26 -5.89 -29.46 -22.93
CA GLY A 26 -4.83 -30.16 -22.20
C GLY A 26 -3.81 -29.26 -21.47
N ARG A 27 -4.05 -27.95 -21.37
CA ARG A 27 -3.30 -27.05 -20.48
C ARG A 27 -4.03 -26.73 -19.17
N ARG A 28 -4.78 -27.69 -18.62
CA ARG A 28 -4.99 -27.69 -17.15
C ARG A 28 -3.69 -28.14 -16.50
N GLY A 29 -2.67 -27.28 -16.53
CA GLY A 29 -1.52 -27.44 -15.65
C GLY A 29 -2.03 -27.43 -14.22
N ASP A 30 -1.54 -28.36 -13.40
CA ASP A 30 -1.91 -28.45 -11.99
C ASP A 30 -1.81 -27.06 -11.35
N THR A 31 -2.95 -26.47 -11.03
CA THR A 31 -2.99 -25.16 -10.41
C THR A 31 -2.39 -25.30 -9.02
N ARG A 32 -1.22 -24.70 -8.82
CA ARG A 32 -0.55 -24.70 -7.52
C ARG A 32 -1.22 -23.68 -6.62
N GLU A 33 -1.75 -24.14 -5.49
CA GLU A 33 -2.14 -23.23 -4.41
C GLU A 33 -0.89 -22.79 -3.64
N LEU A 34 -0.74 -21.48 -3.46
CA LEU A 34 0.27 -20.87 -2.60
C LEU A 34 -0.41 -20.18 -1.42
N THR A 35 0.13 -20.35 -0.23
CA THR A 35 -0.35 -19.63 0.96
C THR A 35 0.57 -18.44 1.25
N GLY A 36 0.00 -17.24 1.43
CA GLY A 36 0.77 -16.04 1.76
C GLY A 36 0.13 -15.21 2.86
N VAL A 37 0.97 -14.55 3.68
CA VAL A 37 0.53 -13.47 4.57
C VAL A 37 0.79 -12.12 3.89
N ILE A 38 -0.22 -11.24 3.84
CA ILE A 38 -0.14 -9.99 3.06
C ILE A 38 -0.52 -8.77 3.88
N GLY A 39 0.02 -7.61 3.50
CA GLY A 39 -0.44 -6.33 4.05
C GLY A 39 -1.91 -6.09 3.67
N SER A 40 -2.72 -5.65 4.64
CA SER A 40 -4.16 -5.38 4.45
C SER A 40 -4.50 -4.55 3.18
N GLN A 41 -3.62 -3.63 2.81
CA GLN A 41 -3.74 -2.74 1.65
C GLN A 41 -3.64 -3.44 0.29
N MET A 42 -3.21 -4.72 0.25
CA MET A 42 -3.14 -5.51 -1.00
C MET A 42 -4.34 -6.45 -1.17
N THR A 43 -5.23 -6.50 -0.18
CA THR A 43 -6.39 -7.40 -0.19
C THR A 43 -7.27 -7.17 -1.42
N ALA A 44 -7.54 -5.90 -1.76
CA ALA A 44 -8.41 -5.55 -2.87
C ALA A 44 -7.79 -5.91 -4.24
N PHE A 45 -6.48 -5.68 -4.42
CA PHE A 45 -5.74 -6.13 -5.60
C PHE A 45 -5.84 -7.65 -5.81
N PHE A 46 -5.59 -8.47 -4.78
CA PHE A 46 -5.69 -9.92 -4.91
C PHE A 46 -7.15 -10.46 -4.92
N ALA A 47 -8.12 -9.62 -4.56
CA ALA A 47 -9.54 -9.93 -4.68
C ALA A 47 -10.08 -9.69 -6.10
N ASP A 48 -9.43 -8.85 -6.91
CA ASP A 48 -9.84 -8.56 -8.28
C ASP A 48 -9.88 -9.86 -9.13
N PRO A 49 -11.04 -10.21 -9.72
CA PRO A 49 -11.16 -11.33 -10.65
C PRO A 49 -10.14 -11.31 -11.78
N ALA A 50 -9.75 -10.13 -12.30
CA ALA A 50 -8.76 -10.01 -13.37
C ALA A 50 -7.35 -10.38 -12.88
N VAL A 51 -7.00 -10.02 -11.65
CA VAL A 51 -5.72 -10.42 -11.00
C VAL A 51 -5.71 -11.91 -10.73
N ARG A 52 -6.82 -12.46 -10.21
CA ARG A 52 -6.96 -13.91 -9.99
C ARG A 52 -6.86 -14.70 -11.29
N GLN A 53 -7.47 -14.21 -12.35
CA GLN A 53 -7.37 -14.83 -13.68
C GLN A 53 -5.94 -14.74 -14.21
N ALA A 54 -5.29 -13.58 -14.11
CA ALA A 54 -3.89 -13.42 -14.53
C ALA A 54 -2.97 -14.43 -13.81
N LEU A 55 -3.11 -14.59 -12.49
CA LEU A 55 -2.36 -15.59 -11.72
C LEU A 55 -2.71 -17.03 -12.15
N ALA A 56 -3.99 -17.31 -12.40
CA ALA A 56 -4.45 -18.64 -12.84
C ALA A 56 -3.93 -19.01 -14.23
N ASP A 57 -3.74 -18.04 -15.13
CA ASP A 57 -3.12 -18.26 -16.45
C ASP A 57 -1.65 -18.71 -16.32
N HIS A 58 -1.00 -18.36 -15.19
CA HIS A 58 0.32 -18.87 -14.79
C HIS A 58 0.25 -20.12 -13.88
N GLY A 59 -0.92 -20.73 -13.72
CA GLY A 59 -1.11 -21.93 -12.90
C GLY A 59 -1.01 -21.65 -11.39
N VAL A 60 -1.19 -20.41 -10.94
CA VAL A 60 -1.10 -20.01 -9.54
C VAL A 60 -2.48 -19.67 -8.98
N ARG A 61 -2.80 -20.22 -7.81
CA ARG A 61 -3.95 -19.81 -6.98
C ARG A 61 -3.43 -19.40 -5.62
N LEU A 62 -3.95 -18.31 -5.06
CA LEU A 62 -3.50 -17.80 -3.77
C LEU A 62 -4.54 -18.04 -2.67
N ARG A 63 -4.06 -18.44 -1.49
CA ARG A 63 -4.77 -18.37 -0.21
C ARG A 63 -4.06 -17.34 0.65
N LEU A 64 -4.74 -16.26 1.01
CA LEU A 64 -4.10 -15.08 1.58
C LEU A 64 -4.68 -14.74 2.95
N ASP A 65 -3.81 -14.51 3.90
CA ASP A 65 -4.15 -14.09 5.26
C ASP A 65 -3.68 -12.63 5.47
N PRO A 66 -4.59 -11.66 5.68
CA PRO A 66 -4.20 -10.26 5.88
C PRO A 66 -3.63 -10.03 7.29
N ALA A 67 -2.55 -9.25 7.39
CA ALA A 67 -1.96 -8.85 8.67
C ALA A 67 -1.36 -7.43 8.63
N GLY A 68 -1.14 -6.84 9.80
CA GLY A 68 -0.31 -5.63 9.96
C GLY A 68 1.13 -5.95 9.58
N SER A 69 1.74 -5.15 8.71
CA SER A 69 3.03 -5.47 8.08
C SER A 69 4.15 -5.73 9.09
N ARG A 70 4.18 -5.02 10.23
CA ARG A 70 5.20 -5.26 11.26
C ARG A 70 4.91 -6.49 12.12
N ARG A 71 3.64 -6.78 12.38
CA ARG A 71 3.21 -7.98 13.13
C ARG A 71 3.49 -9.29 12.40
N MET A 72 3.66 -9.25 11.07
CA MET A 72 3.96 -10.46 10.29
C MET A 72 5.20 -11.20 10.78
N ALA A 73 6.19 -10.48 11.31
CA ALA A 73 7.40 -11.07 11.86
C ALA A 73 7.16 -11.86 13.16
N ASP A 74 6.08 -11.54 13.89
CA ASP A 74 5.70 -12.23 15.12
C ASP A 74 4.78 -13.44 14.89
N LEU A 75 4.33 -13.66 13.65
CA LEU A 75 3.48 -14.79 13.30
C LEU A 75 4.29 -16.08 13.19
N ASP A 76 3.62 -17.22 13.43
CA ASP A 76 4.14 -18.50 12.97
C ASP A 76 4.00 -18.54 11.44
N LEU A 77 5.14 -18.37 10.77
CA LEU A 77 5.20 -18.40 9.31
C LEU A 77 5.28 -19.84 8.79
N GLY A 78 5.37 -20.86 9.65
CA GLY A 78 5.28 -22.26 9.27
C GLY A 78 4.09 -22.55 8.35
N GLY A 79 4.35 -23.13 7.18
CA GLY A 79 3.31 -23.45 6.19
C GLY A 79 2.97 -22.33 5.19
N TYR A 80 3.50 -21.11 5.35
CA TYR A 80 3.41 -20.07 4.31
C TYR A 80 4.51 -20.25 3.25
N ASP A 81 4.15 -19.99 1.98
CA ASP A 81 5.06 -19.94 0.83
C ASP A 81 5.76 -18.59 0.71
N PHE A 82 5.15 -17.51 1.19
CA PHE A 82 5.70 -16.16 1.19
C PHE A 82 5.04 -15.26 2.24
N ALA A 83 5.73 -14.17 2.60
CA ALA A 83 5.14 -13.01 3.25
C ALA A 83 5.24 -11.80 2.31
N PHE A 84 4.29 -10.88 2.39
CA PHE A 84 4.26 -9.69 1.55
C PHE A 84 3.92 -8.46 2.41
N PRO A 85 4.86 -7.97 3.23
CA PRO A 85 4.69 -6.71 3.96
C PRO A 85 4.67 -5.50 3.02
N GLY A 86 4.06 -4.42 3.50
CA GLY A 86 4.04 -3.13 2.81
C GLY A 86 5.33 -2.31 2.90
N SER A 87 6.42 -2.83 3.47
CA SER A 87 7.69 -2.11 3.58
C SER A 87 8.93 -2.99 3.61
N ALA A 88 10.04 -2.41 3.14
CA ALA A 88 11.37 -3.02 3.19
C ALA A 88 11.86 -3.29 4.63
N PRO A 89 11.70 -2.40 5.64
CA PRO A 89 12.05 -2.73 7.03
C PRO A 89 11.30 -3.94 7.57
N ALA A 90 10.00 -4.05 7.32
CA ALA A 90 9.23 -5.22 7.76
C ALA A 90 9.71 -6.49 7.02
N ALA A 91 10.02 -6.41 5.73
CA ALA A 91 10.60 -7.52 4.99
C ALA A 91 11.96 -7.97 5.56
N ALA A 92 12.80 -7.02 5.97
CA ALA A 92 14.10 -7.28 6.60
C ALA A 92 13.93 -7.99 7.95
N GLU A 93 13.01 -7.53 8.81
CA GLU A 93 12.74 -8.19 10.09
C GLU A 93 12.15 -9.60 9.90
N ILE A 94 11.21 -9.79 8.96
CA ILE A 94 10.71 -11.12 8.62
C ILE A 94 11.87 -12.04 8.17
N THR A 95 12.76 -11.54 7.31
CA THR A 95 13.91 -12.31 6.80
C THR A 95 14.89 -12.70 7.91
N ARG A 96 15.06 -11.87 8.94
CA ARG A 96 15.89 -12.20 10.10
C ARG A 96 15.31 -13.35 10.93
N ARG A 97 13.98 -13.41 11.07
CA ARG A 97 13.31 -14.45 11.86
C ARG A 97 13.08 -15.74 11.07
N ARG A 98 12.86 -15.61 9.76
CA ARG A 98 12.73 -16.72 8.82
C ARG A 98 13.52 -16.42 7.56
N PRO A 99 14.63 -17.15 7.29
CA PRO A 99 15.40 -16.96 6.08
C PRO A 99 14.55 -17.09 4.81
N ALA A 100 14.74 -16.13 3.90
CA ALA A 100 14.08 -16.15 2.61
C ALA A 100 14.75 -17.15 1.65
N VAL A 101 13.97 -17.70 0.71
CA VAL A 101 14.46 -18.45 -0.44
C VAL A 101 14.75 -17.46 -1.56
N GLY A 102 16.01 -17.02 -1.65
CA GLY A 102 16.42 -15.94 -2.53
C GLY A 102 16.31 -14.57 -1.85
N ALA A 103 16.46 -13.49 -2.63
CA ALA A 103 16.36 -12.13 -2.12
C ALA A 103 14.89 -11.70 -2.02
N PRO A 104 14.49 -10.97 -0.96
CA PRO A 104 13.22 -10.23 -0.96
C PRO A 104 13.15 -9.27 -2.15
N VAL A 105 11.96 -9.15 -2.76
CA VAL A 105 11.77 -8.37 -3.99
C VAL A 105 10.71 -7.29 -3.76
N ALA A 106 11.08 -6.01 -3.90
CA ALA A 106 10.13 -4.91 -3.95
C ALA A 106 9.41 -4.94 -5.30
N VAL A 107 8.12 -5.25 -5.30
CA VAL A 107 7.35 -5.44 -6.54
C VAL A 107 6.45 -4.25 -6.88
N PHE A 108 5.95 -3.54 -5.85
CA PHE A 108 5.10 -2.35 -5.99
C PHE A 108 5.58 -1.25 -5.04
N THR A 109 5.29 0.01 -5.38
CA THR A 109 5.50 1.12 -4.46
C THR A 109 4.24 1.98 -4.33
N SER A 110 4.07 2.60 -3.17
CA SER A 110 3.06 3.63 -2.96
C SER A 110 3.59 4.69 -1.98
N PRO A 111 3.56 5.98 -2.33
CA PRO A 111 3.83 7.06 -1.39
C PRO A 111 2.88 7.00 -0.19
N LEU A 112 3.39 7.44 0.97
CA LEU A 112 2.53 7.92 2.03
C LEU A 112 1.79 9.17 1.56
N ALA A 113 0.52 9.25 1.93
CA ALA A 113 -0.35 10.35 1.61
C ALA A 113 -1.34 10.60 2.75
N VAL A 114 -2.04 11.73 2.68
CA VAL A 114 -3.09 12.12 3.63
C VAL A 114 -4.38 12.32 2.85
N ALA A 115 -5.38 11.48 3.10
CA ALA A 115 -6.73 11.67 2.60
C ALA A 115 -7.43 12.77 3.39
N SER A 116 -8.11 13.66 2.66
CA SER A 116 -8.84 14.79 3.25
C SER A 116 -9.98 15.24 2.33
N PHE A 117 -10.54 16.41 2.62
CA PHE A 117 -11.62 17.04 1.88
C PHE A 117 -11.19 18.44 1.45
N THR A 118 -11.62 18.92 0.29
CA THR A 118 -11.26 20.25 -0.23
C THR A 118 -11.47 21.36 0.80
N PRO A 119 -12.62 21.46 1.51
CA PRO A 119 -12.82 22.50 2.51
C PRO A 119 -11.88 22.40 3.73
N VAL A 120 -11.33 21.22 4.01
CA VAL A 120 -10.34 21.01 5.07
C VAL A 120 -8.95 21.44 4.58
N VAL A 121 -8.59 21.10 3.34
CA VAL A 121 -7.33 21.51 2.73
C VAL A 121 -7.23 23.02 2.57
N ASP A 122 -8.33 23.70 2.21
CA ASP A 122 -8.37 25.16 2.13
C ASP A 122 -8.11 25.82 3.49
N LEU A 123 -8.60 25.22 4.58
CA LEU A 123 -8.29 25.67 5.94
C LEU A 123 -6.82 25.45 6.29
N LEU A 124 -6.25 24.29 5.93
CA LEU A 124 -4.83 24.02 6.13
C LEU A 124 -3.97 25.00 5.33
N GLN A 125 -4.37 25.38 4.11
CA GLN A 125 -3.68 26.39 3.32
C GLN A 125 -3.73 27.76 4.00
N THR A 126 -4.90 28.16 4.50
CA THR A 126 -5.06 29.42 5.24
C THR A 126 -4.20 29.45 6.51
N ALA A 127 -4.03 28.31 7.17
CA ALA A 127 -3.16 28.14 8.32
C ALA A 127 -1.65 28.00 7.95
N GLY A 128 -1.30 28.03 6.66
CA GLY A 128 0.08 27.86 6.18
C GLY A 128 0.64 26.43 6.33
N LEU A 129 -0.23 25.43 6.48
CA LEU A 129 0.12 24.02 6.66
C LEU A 129 0.05 23.21 5.38
N ALA A 130 -0.73 23.66 4.39
CA ALA A 130 -0.83 23.03 3.09
C ALA A 130 -0.57 24.04 1.97
N ARG A 131 -0.07 23.55 0.85
CA ARG A 131 0.09 24.35 -0.37
C ARG A 131 -0.12 23.49 -1.60
N ARG A 132 -0.59 24.11 -2.67
CA ARG A 132 -0.64 23.50 -3.98
C ARG A 132 0.66 23.79 -4.71
N VAL A 133 1.37 22.76 -5.18
CA VAL A 133 2.67 22.93 -5.84
C VAL A 133 2.54 23.05 -7.36
N THR A 134 3.61 23.49 -8.01
CA THR A 134 3.76 23.46 -9.47
C THR A 134 3.67 22.00 -9.95
N GLY A 135 2.57 21.65 -10.63
CA GLY A 135 2.19 20.25 -10.89
C GLY A 135 0.77 19.91 -10.42
N GLY A 136 0.14 20.81 -9.65
CA GLY A 136 -1.30 20.78 -9.38
C GLY A 136 -1.76 19.90 -8.22
N HIS A 137 -0.85 19.16 -7.58
CA HIS A 137 -1.14 18.37 -6.40
C HIS A 137 -0.95 19.18 -5.11
N TRP A 138 -1.56 18.71 -4.03
CA TRP A 138 -1.47 19.31 -2.71
C TRP A 138 -0.37 18.67 -1.88
N THR A 139 0.35 19.48 -1.13
CA THR A 139 1.34 19.02 -0.17
C THR A 139 1.00 19.50 1.23
N LEU A 140 1.22 18.65 2.23
CA LEU A 140 1.22 19.02 3.65
C LEU A 140 2.66 19.33 4.06
N ASP A 141 2.93 20.56 4.50
CA ASP A 141 4.24 20.96 5.01
C ASP A 141 4.44 20.33 6.40
N LEU A 142 5.24 19.26 6.46
CA LEU A 142 5.41 18.51 7.71
C LEU A 142 6.12 19.33 8.80
N LYS A 143 7.01 20.25 8.41
CA LYS A 143 7.72 21.08 9.39
C LYS A 143 6.76 22.09 10.02
N ALA A 144 5.95 22.76 9.21
CA ALA A 144 4.92 23.67 9.69
C ALA A 144 3.85 22.93 10.50
N PHE A 145 3.43 21.74 10.03
CA PHE A 145 2.47 20.88 10.72
C PHE A 145 2.95 20.48 12.12
N VAL A 146 4.19 19.99 12.26
CA VAL A 146 4.73 19.64 13.58
C VAL A 146 4.82 20.85 14.49
N ALA A 147 5.30 21.99 13.98
CA ALA A 147 5.35 23.23 14.75
C ALA A 147 3.96 23.71 15.20
N ALA A 148 2.91 23.44 14.41
CA ALA A 148 1.52 23.70 14.81
C ALA A 148 1.04 22.74 15.91
N ASN A 149 1.38 21.45 15.82
CA ASN A 149 1.05 20.46 16.86
C ASN A 149 1.71 20.77 18.20
N GLN A 150 2.99 21.17 18.18
CA GLN A 150 3.72 21.57 19.39
C GLN A 150 3.09 22.80 20.06
N ARG A 151 2.54 23.73 19.27
CA ARG A 151 1.79 24.89 19.77
C ARG A 151 0.35 24.55 20.19
N GLY A 152 -0.09 23.30 20.00
CA GLY A 152 -1.43 22.84 20.34
C GLY A 152 -2.52 23.43 19.46
N LEU A 153 -2.22 23.67 18.17
CA LEU A 153 -3.22 24.18 17.22
C LEU A 153 -4.44 23.26 17.17
N ARG A 154 -5.62 23.83 17.37
CA ARG A 154 -6.91 23.17 17.24
C ARG A 154 -7.69 23.69 16.05
N TRP A 155 -8.64 22.90 15.57
CA TRP A 155 -9.47 23.29 14.43
C TRP A 155 -10.26 24.59 14.70
N ASP A 156 -10.84 24.76 15.89
CA ASP A 156 -11.56 25.98 16.31
C ASP A 156 -10.68 27.25 16.33
N GLN A 157 -9.36 27.11 16.27
CA GLN A 157 -8.41 28.22 16.27
C GLN A 157 -7.96 28.65 14.87
N ILE A 158 -8.33 27.90 13.82
CA ILE A 158 -8.03 28.30 12.44
C ILE A 158 -8.97 29.45 12.04
N PRO A 159 -8.46 30.63 11.65
CA PRO A 159 -9.29 31.76 11.26
C PRO A 159 -10.25 31.40 10.11
N GLY A 160 -11.53 31.78 10.27
CA GLY A 160 -12.55 31.52 9.25
C GLY A 160 -13.03 30.07 9.17
N ASN A 161 -12.65 29.21 10.13
CA ASN A 161 -13.13 27.82 10.14
C ASN A 161 -14.63 27.72 10.45
N ALA A 162 -15.44 27.58 9.40
CA ALA A 162 -16.84 27.17 9.49
C ALA A 162 -17.04 25.68 9.12
N THR A 163 -16.02 25.02 8.57
CA THR A 163 -16.09 23.65 8.04
C THR A 163 -16.10 22.59 9.15
N PHE A 164 -15.24 22.79 10.15
CA PHE A 164 -14.97 21.84 11.23
C PHE A 164 -14.54 22.56 12.53
N PRO A 165 -15.41 23.41 13.14
CA PRO A 165 -15.05 24.27 14.26
C PRO A 165 -15.03 23.53 15.62
N VAL A 166 -14.33 22.40 15.69
CA VAL A 166 -14.27 21.57 16.91
C VAL A 166 -13.01 21.88 17.73
N ARG A 167 -13.09 21.67 19.05
CA ARG A 167 -11.97 21.85 19.99
C ARG A 167 -11.02 20.64 20.01
N GLN A 168 -10.74 20.07 18.84
CA GLN A 168 -9.80 18.96 18.68
C GLN A 168 -8.50 19.48 18.05
N ALA A 169 -7.37 18.87 18.41
CA ALA A 169 -6.08 19.18 17.79
C ALA A 169 -6.11 18.89 16.28
N VAL A 170 -5.36 19.68 15.51
CA VAL A 170 -5.16 19.43 14.07
C VAL A 170 -4.17 18.27 13.93
N LEU A 171 -4.67 17.03 13.88
CA LEU A 171 -3.85 15.83 13.77
C LEU A 171 -4.13 15.10 12.44
N VAL A 172 -3.13 14.37 11.97
CA VAL A 172 -3.32 13.33 10.94
C VAL A 172 -3.71 12.06 11.69
N ALA A 173 -4.95 11.61 11.52
CA ALA A 173 -5.42 10.35 12.10
C ALA A 173 -4.61 9.19 11.51
N THR A 174 -4.18 8.26 12.36
CA THR A 174 -3.34 7.13 11.95
C THR A 174 -3.49 5.94 12.89
N THR A 175 -2.91 4.82 12.47
CA THR A 175 -2.86 3.54 13.19
C THR A 175 -1.73 3.51 14.23
N ARG A 176 -1.62 2.42 15.00
CA ARG A 176 -0.48 2.25 15.93
C ARG A 176 0.86 2.04 15.18
N PRO A 177 1.90 2.86 15.43
CA PRO A 177 3.22 2.74 14.77
C PRO A 177 3.89 1.38 14.94
N ALA A 178 3.75 0.75 16.11
CA ALA A 178 4.32 -0.55 16.44
C ALA A 178 3.96 -1.66 15.42
N ASP A 179 2.72 -1.64 14.93
CA ASP A 179 2.14 -2.70 14.09
C ASP A 179 2.06 -2.32 12.62
N SER A 180 1.71 -1.06 12.38
CA SER A 180 1.28 -0.59 11.08
C SER A 180 2.42 0.11 10.38
N ASN A 181 2.69 -0.32 9.15
CA ASN A 181 3.75 0.27 8.37
C ASN A 181 3.49 1.75 8.06
N SER A 182 2.25 2.16 7.77
CA SER A 182 1.99 3.56 7.42
C SER A 182 2.34 4.48 8.60
N ALA A 183 1.90 4.11 9.79
CA ALA A 183 2.21 4.85 11.01
C ALA A 183 3.70 4.83 11.36
N ALA A 184 4.39 3.70 11.14
CA ALA A 184 5.83 3.59 11.33
C ALA A 184 6.61 4.54 10.40
N LEU A 185 6.28 4.53 9.10
CA LEU A 185 6.90 5.42 8.12
C LEU A 185 6.54 6.89 8.36
N PHE A 186 5.34 7.19 8.85
CA PHE A 186 4.97 8.54 9.26
C PHE A 186 5.77 9.00 10.49
N ALA A 187 6.00 8.13 11.48
CA ALA A 187 6.88 8.44 12.59
C ALA A 187 8.31 8.74 12.12
N ALA A 188 8.84 7.96 11.15
CA ALA A 188 10.14 8.22 10.55
C ALA A 188 10.21 9.57 9.81
N LEU A 189 9.17 9.90 9.02
CA LEU A 189 9.04 11.20 8.37
C LEU A 189 9.11 12.35 9.39
N LEU A 190 8.30 12.27 10.44
CA LEU A 190 8.24 13.28 11.49
C LEU A 190 9.59 13.40 12.20
N ASN A 191 10.21 12.28 12.56
CA ASN A 191 11.50 12.23 13.22
C ASN A 191 12.60 12.90 12.38
N GLN A 192 12.59 12.69 11.06
CA GLN A 192 13.56 13.30 10.18
C GLN A 192 13.37 14.82 10.05
N VAL A 193 12.13 15.29 9.85
CA VAL A 193 11.87 16.74 9.67
C VAL A 193 12.06 17.55 10.95
N THR A 194 11.97 16.90 12.12
CA THR A 194 12.21 17.53 13.43
C THR A 194 13.67 17.40 13.88
N GLY A 195 14.53 16.73 13.12
CA GLY A 195 15.92 16.50 13.51
C GLY A 195 16.07 15.60 14.74
N GLY A 196 15.15 14.64 14.94
CA GLY A 196 15.19 13.69 16.04
C GLY A 196 14.44 14.12 17.30
N ASP A 197 13.65 15.21 17.26
CA ASP A 197 12.84 15.62 18.42
C ASP A 197 11.68 14.64 18.65
N LEU A 198 11.95 13.63 19.49
CA LEU A 198 10.99 12.61 19.86
C LEU A 198 9.76 13.19 20.59
N ALA A 199 9.87 14.34 21.28
CA ALA A 199 8.72 14.94 21.95
C ALA A 199 7.74 15.51 20.93
N ALA A 200 8.27 16.14 19.87
CA ALA A 200 7.48 16.61 18.74
C ALA A 200 6.78 15.45 18.00
N VAL A 201 7.51 14.36 17.75
CA VAL A 201 6.95 13.14 17.14
C VAL A 201 5.84 12.57 18.02
N THR A 202 6.11 12.38 19.32
CA THR A 202 5.12 11.88 20.29
C THR A 202 3.86 12.73 20.28
N LYS A 203 3.98 14.06 20.26
CA LYS A 203 2.82 14.95 20.26
C LYS A 203 1.94 14.81 19.01
N ALA A 204 2.50 14.43 17.86
CA ALA A 204 1.73 14.18 16.63
C ALA A 204 0.94 12.85 16.67
N PHE A 205 1.33 11.91 17.53
CA PHE A 205 0.63 10.66 17.81
C PHE A 205 -0.19 10.69 19.11
N ALA A 206 0.00 11.71 19.93
CA ALA A 206 -0.82 11.92 21.11
C ALA A 206 -2.26 12.21 20.71
N ASP A 207 -3.22 11.78 21.53
CA ASP A 207 -4.64 12.11 21.37
C ASP A 207 -5.33 11.51 20.12
N GLN A 208 -4.79 10.41 19.56
CA GLN A 208 -5.39 9.67 18.43
C GLN A 208 -6.65 8.85 18.81
N GLY A 209 -6.90 8.64 20.10
CA GLY A 209 -7.96 7.74 20.59
C GLY A 209 -7.59 6.26 20.43
N ALA A 210 -8.59 5.38 20.35
CA ALA A 210 -8.36 3.98 20.00
C ALA A 210 -7.91 3.89 18.53
N VAL A 211 -6.76 3.25 18.28
CA VAL A 211 -6.14 3.16 16.96
C VAL A 211 -6.12 1.73 16.45
N ASP A 212 -6.44 1.56 15.18
CA ASP A 212 -6.37 0.27 14.49
C ASP A 212 -4.93 -0.20 14.30
N THR A 213 -4.78 -1.49 13.99
CA THR A 213 -3.47 -2.15 13.79
C THR A 213 -3.08 -2.26 12.32
N THR A 214 -4.01 -1.97 11.41
CA THR A 214 -3.82 -2.01 9.95
C THR A 214 -4.36 -0.74 9.29
N THR A 215 -3.74 -0.30 8.19
CA THR A 215 -4.12 0.94 7.48
C THR A 215 -5.41 0.78 6.66
N GLY A 216 -5.80 -0.45 6.30
CA GLY A 216 -6.99 -0.71 5.49
C GLY A 216 -8.30 -0.32 6.18
N GLU A 217 -8.46 -0.71 7.46
CA GLU A 217 -9.70 -0.52 8.20
C GLU A 217 -10.06 0.97 8.45
N PRO A 218 -9.12 1.85 8.83
CA PRO A 218 -9.37 3.28 8.91
C PRO A 218 -9.80 3.90 7.58
N PHE A 219 -9.20 3.46 6.46
CA PHE A 219 -9.53 4.00 5.15
C PHE A 219 -10.96 3.65 4.74
N GLU A 220 -11.37 2.40 4.94
CA GLU A 220 -12.76 1.98 4.72
C GLU A 220 -13.76 2.75 5.59
N SER A 221 -13.39 3.02 6.84
CA SER A 221 -14.20 3.84 7.74
C SER A 221 -14.30 5.29 7.27
N TRP A 222 -13.20 5.86 6.78
CA TRP A 222 -13.15 7.21 6.22
C TRP A 222 -13.98 7.33 4.94
N LEU A 223 -13.95 6.33 4.06
CA LEU A 223 -14.79 6.30 2.86
C LEU A 223 -16.29 6.37 3.20
N ARG A 224 -16.72 5.65 4.25
CA ARG A 224 -18.13 5.60 4.69
C ARG A 224 -18.57 6.82 5.51
N ARG A 225 -17.74 7.26 6.46
CA ARG A 225 -18.10 8.28 7.47
C ARG A 225 -17.60 9.68 7.13
N GLY A 226 -16.70 9.81 6.16
CA GLY A 226 -16.14 11.08 5.74
C GLY A 226 -15.39 11.80 6.87
N LYS A 227 -15.54 13.14 6.91
CA LYS A 227 -14.88 14.02 7.89
C LYS A 227 -15.25 13.73 9.35
N ASP A 228 -16.38 13.07 9.60
CA ASP A 228 -16.83 12.68 10.94
C ASP A 228 -16.05 11.48 11.50
N PHE A 229 -15.29 10.79 10.64
CA PHE A 229 -14.27 9.84 11.09
C PHE A 229 -12.94 10.54 11.34
N ALA A 230 -12.40 11.21 10.32
CA ALA A 230 -11.19 12.00 10.44
C ALA A 230 -11.12 13.07 9.33
N PRO A 231 -10.82 14.35 9.65
CA PRO A 231 -10.57 15.38 8.64
C PRO A 231 -9.29 15.13 7.82
N LEU A 232 -8.30 14.49 8.44
CA LEU A 232 -7.02 14.11 7.85
C LEU A 232 -6.73 12.66 8.23
N LEU A 233 -6.59 11.77 7.25
CA LEU A 233 -6.27 10.37 7.49
C LEU A 233 -4.99 9.98 6.75
N LEU A 234 -4.03 9.39 7.46
CA LEU A 234 -2.84 8.81 6.84
C LEU A 234 -3.22 7.55 6.05
N ILE A 235 -2.81 7.50 4.78
CA ILE A 235 -3.08 6.41 3.85
C ILE A 235 -1.87 6.15 2.94
N TYR A 236 -1.94 5.09 2.14
CA TYR A 236 -1.14 4.95 0.94
C TYR A 236 -1.87 5.59 -0.26
N GLU A 237 -1.14 6.29 -1.14
CA GLU A 237 -1.70 6.83 -2.39
C GLU A 237 -2.50 5.78 -3.18
N ALA A 238 -1.99 4.55 -3.28
CA ALA A 238 -2.64 3.46 -4.01
C ALA A 238 -4.08 3.21 -3.53
N GLN A 239 -4.33 3.23 -2.22
CA GLN A 239 -5.68 3.04 -1.67
C GLN A 239 -6.65 4.13 -2.14
N PHE A 240 -6.18 5.38 -2.24
CA PHE A 240 -7.01 6.49 -2.74
C PHE A 240 -7.26 6.36 -4.24
N LEU A 241 -6.22 6.05 -5.02
CA LEU A 241 -6.32 5.94 -6.48
C LEU A 241 -7.13 4.73 -6.92
N GLU A 242 -7.09 3.63 -6.18
CA GLU A 242 -7.98 2.49 -6.40
C GLU A 242 -9.45 2.92 -6.32
N ARG A 243 -9.80 3.77 -5.35
CA ARG A 243 -11.18 4.23 -5.16
C ARG A 243 -11.57 5.37 -6.10
N TYR A 244 -10.62 6.24 -6.42
CA TYR A 244 -10.77 7.45 -7.23
C TYR A 244 -9.70 7.53 -8.33
N PRO A 245 -9.78 6.68 -9.36
CA PRO A 245 -8.69 6.50 -10.34
C PRO A 245 -8.52 7.67 -11.32
N ALA A 246 -9.52 8.55 -11.41
CA ALA A 246 -9.50 9.71 -12.29
C ALA A 246 -9.49 11.03 -11.49
N PRO A 247 -8.80 12.08 -11.97
CA PRO A 247 -8.89 13.41 -11.39
C PRO A 247 -10.34 13.86 -11.24
N GLY A 248 -10.73 14.29 -10.04
CA GLY A 248 -12.09 14.76 -9.74
C GLY A 248 -13.13 13.67 -9.45
N ALA A 249 -12.78 12.37 -9.54
CA ALA A 249 -13.70 11.27 -9.26
C ALA A 249 -14.20 11.21 -7.80
N GLY A 250 -13.55 11.94 -6.89
CA GLY A 250 -13.86 12.00 -5.46
C GLY A 250 -14.77 13.15 -5.02
N ALA A 251 -15.27 13.99 -5.94
CA ALA A 251 -16.02 15.23 -5.70
C ALA A 251 -15.31 16.23 -4.77
N ASP A 252 -15.44 16.05 -3.47
CA ASP A 252 -14.81 16.85 -2.42
C ASP A 252 -13.62 16.15 -1.76
N ARG A 253 -13.39 14.88 -2.04
CA ARG A 253 -12.27 14.09 -1.50
C ARG A 253 -10.99 14.38 -2.25
N ILE A 254 -9.92 14.60 -1.49
CA ILE A 254 -8.62 15.00 -2.02
C ILE A 254 -7.49 14.34 -1.25
N VAL A 255 -6.34 14.24 -1.90
CA VAL A 255 -5.12 13.70 -1.31
C VAL A 255 -4.07 14.81 -1.19
N LEU A 256 -3.39 14.87 -0.04
CA LEU A 256 -2.18 15.65 0.15
C LEU A 256 -0.99 14.71 0.31
N TYR A 257 0.15 15.11 -0.24
CA TYR A 257 1.41 14.42 0.01
C TYR A 257 2.17 15.13 1.13
N PRO A 258 2.54 14.44 2.21
CA PRO A 258 3.53 14.98 3.14
C PRO A 258 4.77 15.47 2.37
N ALA A 259 5.29 16.64 2.74
CA ALA A 259 6.50 17.20 2.13
C ALA A 259 7.60 17.30 3.19
N PRO A 260 8.65 16.45 3.13
CA PRO A 260 8.82 15.30 2.22
C PRO A 260 7.89 14.11 2.55
N THR A 261 7.77 13.15 1.62
CA THR A 261 7.08 11.85 1.83
C THR A 261 8.06 10.67 1.74
N ILE A 262 7.60 9.45 2.08
CA ILE A 262 8.33 8.20 1.89
C ILE A 262 7.57 7.34 0.87
N LEU A 263 8.30 6.72 -0.05
CA LEU A 263 7.76 5.64 -0.88
C LEU A 263 7.75 4.35 -0.08
N SER A 264 6.56 3.82 0.17
CA SER A 264 6.40 2.50 0.77
C SER A 264 6.71 1.43 -0.26
N GLU A 265 7.73 0.62 -0.01
CA GLU A 265 8.12 -0.50 -0.87
C GLU A 265 7.41 -1.78 -0.45
N HIS A 266 6.48 -2.25 -1.27
CA HIS A 266 5.79 -3.50 -1.02
C HIS A 266 6.71 -4.64 -1.47
N THR A 267 7.18 -5.42 -0.50
CA THR A 267 8.29 -6.35 -0.70
C THR A 267 7.85 -7.77 -0.41
N VAL A 268 7.96 -8.66 -1.39
CA VAL A 268 7.70 -10.10 -1.20
C VAL A 268 8.93 -10.74 -0.57
N VAL A 269 8.72 -11.42 0.55
CA VAL A 269 9.70 -12.29 1.22
C VAL A 269 9.33 -13.75 0.90
N PRO A 270 10.01 -14.38 -0.06
CA PRO A 270 9.71 -15.77 -0.43
C PRO A 270 10.26 -16.75 0.61
N PHE A 271 9.49 -17.78 0.97
CA PHE A 271 9.92 -18.85 1.86
C PHE A 271 10.04 -20.22 1.18
N THR A 272 9.52 -20.33 -0.04
CA THR A 272 9.64 -21.51 -0.90
C THR A 272 10.05 -21.08 -2.31
N THR A 273 10.52 -22.01 -3.13
CA THR A 273 10.85 -21.74 -4.54
C THR A 273 9.67 -21.13 -5.29
N ALA A 274 8.42 -21.59 -5.06
CA ALA A 274 7.29 -20.95 -5.73
C ALA A 274 6.86 -19.62 -5.11
N GLY A 275 7.15 -19.37 -3.83
CA GLY A 275 7.08 -18.02 -3.30
C GLY A 275 8.02 -17.08 -4.06
N ALA A 276 9.22 -17.55 -4.42
CA ALA A 276 10.17 -16.78 -5.23
C ALA A 276 9.70 -16.62 -6.68
N ASP A 277 9.13 -17.67 -7.28
CA ASP A 277 8.54 -17.61 -8.62
C ASP A 277 7.36 -16.62 -8.66
N LEU A 278 6.51 -16.60 -7.62
CA LEU A 278 5.43 -15.62 -7.47
C LEU A 278 5.98 -14.19 -7.34
N ALA A 279 7.04 -13.98 -6.55
CA ALA A 279 7.68 -12.67 -6.41
C ALA A 279 8.20 -12.16 -7.76
N HIS A 280 8.86 -13.04 -8.53
CA HIS A 280 9.31 -12.72 -9.87
C HIS A 280 8.13 -12.40 -10.80
N LEU A 281 7.08 -13.24 -10.79
CA LEU A 281 5.89 -13.07 -11.60
C LEU A 281 5.21 -11.72 -11.34
N LEU A 282 5.00 -11.36 -10.07
CA LEU A 282 4.43 -10.07 -9.68
C LEU A 282 5.28 -8.88 -10.16
N ALA A 283 6.60 -9.04 -10.21
CA ALA A 283 7.54 -7.99 -10.64
C ALA A 283 7.63 -7.83 -12.17
N THR A 284 7.46 -8.91 -12.94
CA THR A 284 7.82 -8.93 -14.37
C THR A 284 6.67 -9.17 -15.32
N ASP A 285 5.55 -9.76 -14.88
CA ASP A 285 4.43 -10.02 -15.77
C ASP A 285 3.73 -8.71 -16.17
N PRO A 286 3.64 -8.39 -17.48
CA PRO A 286 3.07 -7.12 -17.93
C PRO A 286 1.59 -6.95 -17.58
N GLN A 287 0.81 -8.04 -17.49
CA GLN A 287 -0.61 -7.96 -17.14
C GLN A 287 -0.78 -7.66 -15.65
N LEU A 288 -0.06 -8.36 -14.77
CA LEU A 288 -0.07 -8.10 -13.33
C LEU A 288 0.46 -6.70 -12.99
N GLN A 289 1.51 -6.23 -13.67
CA GLN A 289 2.01 -4.86 -13.51
C GLN A 289 0.96 -3.81 -13.92
N ARG A 290 0.25 -4.02 -15.04
CA ARG A 290 -0.85 -3.13 -15.45
C ARG A 290 -2.03 -3.15 -14.47
N LEU A 291 -2.41 -4.33 -13.99
CA LEU A 291 -3.49 -4.47 -13.00
C LEU A 291 -3.10 -3.80 -11.69
N ALA A 292 -1.88 -4.00 -11.19
CA ALA A 292 -1.38 -3.31 -10.01
C ALA A 292 -1.40 -1.78 -10.20
N ALA A 293 -1.01 -1.29 -11.37
CA ALA A 293 -1.13 0.12 -11.71
C ALA A 293 -2.58 0.62 -11.72
N ALA A 294 -3.54 -0.17 -12.21
CA ALA A 294 -4.96 0.16 -12.16
C ALA A 294 -5.50 0.21 -10.71
N HIS A 295 -4.91 -0.56 -9.80
CA HIS A 295 -5.14 -0.49 -8.35
C HIS A 295 -4.31 0.62 -7.66
N GLY A 296 -3.75 1.55 -8.42
CA GLY A 296 -3.06 2.73 -7.87
C GLY A 296 -1.62 2.49 -7.41
N PHE A 297 -1.09 1.27 -7.51
CA PHE A 297 0.32 1.02 -7.21
C PHE A 297 1.22 1.62 -8.29
N ARG A 298 2.38 2.10 -7.88
CA ARG A 298 3.46 2.46 -8.80
C ARG A 298 4.27 1.20 -9.09
N THR A 299 4.47 0.92 -10.37
CA THR A 299 5.11 -0.31 -10.86
C THR A 299 6.23 0.05 -11.83
N ALA A 300 7.20 -0.86 -12.01
CA ALA A 300 8.31 -0.61 -12.93
C ALA A 300 7.90 -0.83 -14.40
N GLY A 301 6.95 -1.73 -14.64
CA GLY A 301 6.58 -2.21 -15.98
C GLY A 301 5.34 -1.56 -16.61
N ALA A 302 4.61 -0.69 -15.90
CA ALA A 302 3.39 -0.07 -16.42
C ALA A 302 3.30 1.43 -16.10
N PRO A 303 2.70 2.24 -17.00
CA PRO A 303 2.30 3.60 -16.66
C PRO A 303 1.41 3.59 -15.41
N GLY A 304 1.65 4.51 -14.47
CA GLY A 304 0.82 4.64 -13.28
C GLY A 304 -0.65 4.98 -13.61
N ALA A 305 -1.55 4.81 -12.64
CA ALA A 305 -2.94 5.24 -12.80
C ALA A 305 -3.05 6.71 -13.24
N PRO A 306 -4.12 7.11 -13.96
CA PRO A 306 -4.32 8.49 -14.43
C PRO A 306 -4.30 9.59 -13.35
N GLY A 307 -4.42 9.24 -12.06
CA GLY A 307 -4.29 10.15 -10.92
C GLY A 307 -2.92 10.16 -10.23
N VAL A 308 -1.95 9.36 -10.67
CA VAL A 308 -0.60 9.31 -10.08
C VAL A 308 0.12 10.62 -10.30
N VAL A 309 0.65 11.18 -9.21
CA VAL A 309 1.43 12.41 -9.25
C VAL A 309 2.91 12.09 -9.49
N ALA A 310 3.59 12.89 -10.32
CA ALA A 310 5.04 12.82 -10.44
C ALA A 310 5.69 13.34 -9.15
N LEU A 311 6.36 12.46 -8.42
CA LEU A 311 7.18 12.79 -7.25
C LEU A 311 8.65 12.71 -7.67
N GLY A 312 9.39 13.80 -7.50
CA GLY A 312 10.82 13.87 -7.76
C GLY A 312 11.65 13.37 -6.58
N ALA A 313 12.96 13.21 -6.81
CA ALA A 313 13.90 12.78 -5.77
C ALA A 313 13.95 13.73 -4.55
N THR A 314 13.60 15.01 -4.73
CA THR A 314 13.53 16.00 -3.65
C THR A 314 12.23 15.93 -2.84
N ASP A 315 11.20 15.27 -3.37
CA ASP A 315 9.89 15.13 -2.72
C ASP A 315 9.84 13.93 -1.78
N THR A 316 10.76 12.97 -1.97
CA THR A 316 10.82 11.72 -1.23
C THR A 316 12.10 11.59 -0.42
N ILE A 317 12.02 10.99 0.75
CA ILE A 317 13.20 10.55 1.52
C ILE A 317 13.25 9.02 1.56
N PRO A 318 14.45 8.42 1.68
CA PRO A 318 14.56 6.98 1.80
C PRO A 318 13.86 6.49 3.06
N SER A 319 13.24 5.32 2.99
CA SER A 319 12.81 4.63 4.20
C SER A 319 14.03 4.37 5.09
N PRO A 320 13.93 4.58 6.42
CA PRO A 320 14.99 4.15 7.33
C PRO A 320 15.20 2.63 7.20
N ASP A 321 16.41 2.18 7.53
CA ASP A 321 16.65 0.75 7.72
C ASP A 321 15.87 0.22 8.92
N GLU A 322 15.79 -1.11 9.01
CA GLU A 322 15.00 -1.73 10.06
C GLU A 322 15.50 -1.39 11.46
N PRO A 323 16.80 -1.47 11.81
CA PRO A 323 17.25 -1.19 13.17
C PRO A 323 16.97 0.25 13.60
N THR A 324 17.16 1.21 12.70
CA THR A 324 16.85 2.63 12.96
C THR A 324 15.36 2.83 13.19
N LEU A 325 14.52 2.22 12.36
CA LEU A 325 13.07 2.30 12.52
C LEU A 325 12.64 1.63 13.83
N HIS A 326 13.17 0.45 14.16
CA HIS A 326 12.86 -0.27 15.40
C HIS A 326 13.17 0.58 16.63
N ALA A 327 14.37 1.17 16.70
CA ALA A 327 14.78 2.02 17.82
C ALA A 327 13.87 3.25 17.99
N LEU A 328 13.48 3.91 16.90
CA LEU A 328 12.55 5.03 16.93
C LEU A 328 11.19 4.62 17.49
N LEU A 329 10.64 3.49 17.03
CA LEU A 329 9.31 3.06 17.45
C LEU A 329 9.28 2.57 18.89
N ALA A 330 10.32 1.87 19.36
CA ALA A 330 10.45 1.49 20.76
C ALA A 330 10.45 2.74 21.66
N ALA A 331 11.26 3.75 21.33
CA ALA A 331 11.29 5.00 22.07
C ALA A 331 9.97 5.80 22.00
N LEU A 332 9.23 5.69 20.90
CA LEU A 332 7.91 6.32 20.74
C LEU A 332 6.84 5.60 21.58
N GLU A 333 6.84 4.27 21.61
CA GLU A 333 5.92 3.46 22.40
C GLU A 333 6.05 3.72 23.90
N GLU A 334 7.28 3.83 24.41
CA GLU A 334 7.55 4.19 25.81
C GLU A 334 6.94 5.53 26.23
N ARG A 335 6.69 6.45 25.28
CA ARG A 335 6.14 7.78 25.57
C ARG A 335 4.65 7.91 25.29
N LEU A 336 4.07 6.96 24.56
CA LEU A 336 2.64 6.89 24.27
C LEU A 336 1.87 6.03 25.28
N THR A 337 2.58 5.28 26.12
CA THR A 337 2.04 4.48 27.23
C THR A 337 2.06 5.25 28.55
#